data_AF-A0A7C2NEH7-F1
#
_entry.id   AF-A0A7C2NEH7-F1
#
_cell.length_a   1.000
_cell.length_b   1.000
_cell.length_c   1.000
_cell.angle_alpha   90.00
_cell.angle_beta   90.00
_cell.angle_gamma   90.00
#
_symmetry.space_group_name_H-M   'P 1'
#
loop_
_entity.id
_entity.type
_entity.pdbx_description
1 polymer ?
#
loop_
_entity_poly.entity_id
_entity_poly.type
_entity_poly.pdbx_seq_one_letter_code
_entity_poly.pdbx_strand_id
1 'polypeptide(L)'
;FNDIVGGIVAADYLEDDNGGRVECIGELYVHDTPAARLAYKLMKRGIISQVSMECDYQEGECSVCHKRFQNKADYCTHLRKFKGRDFNGQPVFEILHGVTFTGLGLLDRKGADENARILQVASLQSQPDQSQPEGDSTMEDKTKPTDDPAVEAAKKKPAQQEGDPARVSDLEKENRQLKAQVAELQKRVQELEAEQKAAACRSRAKKLLTRLEKQGLSFASDEDREAELKRLAELSDEAFAATEAAYERLPKSAKADKDKEEKPADSDQGGKPAAKASTEIPLRSDAGVRPHDVDDRKVSLEDRLRDGFMAAYRNRVGEDSPEHSQINA
;
A
#
# COMPACT_ATOMS: atom_id res chain seq x y z
N PHE A 1 -11.20 -23.60 3.81
CA PHE A 1 -10.10 -23.36 4.74
C PHE A 1 -9.01 -22.68 3.93
N ASN A 2 -8.85 -21.38 4.14
CA ASN A 2 -7.73 -20.63 3.58
C ASN A 2 -6.50 -21.07 4.37
N ASP A 3 -5.54 -21.73 3.72
CA ASP A 3 -4.28 -22.06 4.36
C ASP A 3 -3.60 -20.73 4.71
N ILE A 4 -3.54 -20.40 6.00
CA ILE A 4 -2.83 -19.21 6.46
C ILE A 4 -1.35 -19.44 6.17
N VAL A 5 -0.80 -18.65 5.26
CA VAL A 5 0.59 -18.76 4.80
C VAL A 5 1.50 -17.70 5.40
N GLY A 6 0.95 -16.74 6.14
CA GLY A 6 1.65 -15.55 6.58
C GLY A 6 0.79 -14.58 7.36
N GLY A 7 1.36 -13.41 7.65
CA GLY A 7 0.72 -12.31 8.37
C GLY A 7 1.05 -10.95 7.76
N ILE A 8 0.24 -9.94 8.06
CA ILE A 8 0.53 -8.54 7.73
C ILE A 8 1.21 -7.91 8.94
N VAL A 9 2.42 -7.40 8.73
CA VAL A 9 3.27 -6.79 9.75
C VAL A 9 3.01 -5.29 9.86
N ALA A 10 2.79 -4.62 8.73
CA ALA A 10 2.48 -3.21 8.65
C ALA A 10 1.54 -2.93 7.48
N ALA A 11 0.69 -1.91 7.61
CA ALA A 11 -0.17 -1.44 6.55
C ALA A 11 -0.37 0.08 6.68
N ASP A 12 -0.10 0.81 5.61
CA ASP A 12 -0.23 2.26 5.56
C ASP A 12 -1.16 2.66 4.41
N TYR A 13 -2.09 3.57 4.69
CA TYR A 13 -2.92 4.19 3.66
C TYR A 13 -2.23 5.44 3.12
N LEU A 14 -2.10 5.50 1.79
CA LEU A 14 -1.47 6.60 1.08
C LEU A 14 -2.47 7.24 0.13
N GLU A 15 -2.78 8.51 0.35
CA GLU A 15 -3.58 9.28 -0.61
C GLU A 15 -2.76 9.64 -1.85
N ASP A 16 -3.24 9.21 -3.01
CA ASP A 16 -2.70 9.57 -4.32
C ASP A 16 -3.79 10.13 -5.23
N ASP A 17 -3.42 10.47 -6.47
CA ASP A 17 -4.33 11.10 -7.44
C ASP A 17 -5.43 10.15 -7.92
N ASN A 18 -5.34 8.86 -7.58
CA ASN A 18 -6.26 7.81 -8.00
C ASN A 18 -7.27 7.42 -6.91
N GLY A 19 -7.35 8.18 -5.81
CA GLY A 19 -8.26 7.90 -4.71
C GLY A 19 -7.63 7.10 -3.56
N GLY A 20 -6.31 6.95 -3.57
CA GLY A 20 -5.51 6.36 -2.51
C GLY A 20 -5.32 4.85 -2.64
N ARG A 21 -4.28 4.35 -1.98
CA ARG A 21 -3.89 2.94 -1.96
C ARG A 21 -3.45 2.51 -0.57
N VAL A 22 -3.45 1.20 -0.33
CA VAL A 22 -2.88 0.62 0.88
C VAL A 22 -1.57 -0.07 0.51
N GLU A 23 -0.50 0.30 1.19
CA GLU A 23 0.78 -0.40 1.11
C GLU A 23 0.93 -1.32 2.33
N CYS A 24 1.13 -2.62 2.09
CA CYS A 24 1.25 -3.62 3.13
C CYS A 24 2.62 -4.27 3.11
N ILE A 25 3.18 -4.50 4.30
CA ILE A 25 4.34 -5.38 4.50
C ILE A 25 3.82 -6.68 5.08
N GLY A 26 4.00 -7.78 4.35
CA GLY A 26 3.62 -9.12 4.77
C GLY A 26 4.83 -10.02 5.02
N GLU A 27 4.68 -10.94 5.95
CA GLU A 27 5.63 -12.03 6.22
C GLU A 27 5.02 -13.37 5.80
N LEU A 28 5.86 -14.30 5.36
CA LEU A 28 5.46 -15.68 5.04
C LEU A 28 6.08 -16.64 6.04
N TYR A 29 5.24 -17.52 6.59
CA TYR A 29 5.60 -18.53 7.58
C TYR A 29 6.21 -19.78 6.92
N VAL A 30 7.26 -19.58 6.11
CA VAL A 30 7.87 -20.63 5.26
C VAL A 30 8.46 -21.79 6.05
N HIS A 31 8.70 -21.63 7.35
CA HIS A 31 9.17 -22.73 8.21
C HIS A 31 8.01 -23.49 8.87
N ASP A 32 6.82 -22.91 8.91
CA ASP A 32 5.72 -23.40 9.75
C ASP A 32 4.77 -24.30 8.95
N THR A 33 4.45 -23.93 7.70
CA THR A 33 3.49 -24.69 6.90
C THR A 33 3.99 -25.07 5.50
N PRO A 34 3.62 -26.27 4.98
CA PRO A 34 3.89 -26.64 3.59
C PRO A 34 3.29 -25.66 2.58
N ALA A 35 2.11 -25.10 2.88
CA ALA A 35 1.43 -24.12 2.05
C ALA A 35 2.25 -22.82 1.92
N ALA A 36 2.83 -22.32 3.02
CA ALA A 36 3.69 -21.14 3.00
C ALA A 36 4.96 -21.37 2.17
N ARG A 37 5.57 -22.55 2.26
CA ARG A 37 6.72 -22.91 1.39
C ARG A 37 6.36 -22.93 -0.08
N LEU A 38 5.21 -23.48 -0.42
CA LEU A 38 4.72 -23.51 -1.79
C LEU A 38 4.46 -22.09 -2.30
N ALA A 39 3.75 -21.27 -1.52
CA ALA A 39 3.48 -19.86 -1.85
C ALA A 39 4.78 -19.09 -2.12
N TYR A 40 5.77 -19.19 -1.22
CA TYR A 40 7.09 -18.58 -1.40
C TYR A 40 7.79 -19.02 -2.69
N LYS A 41 7.77 -20.33 -3.00
CA LYS A 41 8.37 -20.86 -4.23
C LYS A 41 7.66 -20.36 -5.50
N LEU A 42 6.34 -20.24 -5.48
CA LEU A 42 5.55 -19.72 -6.59
C LEU A 42 5.75 -18.22 -6.78
N MET A 43 5.87 -17.45 -5.70
CA MET A 43 6.21 -16.02 -5.73
C MET A 43 7.61 -15.78 -6.31
N LYS A 44 8.62 -16.54 -5.86
CA LYS A 44 9.98 -16.47 -6.42
C LYS A 44 10.06 -16.80 -7.91
N ARG A 45 9.14 -17.63 -8.41
CA ARG A 45 9.03 -17.97 -9.84
C ARG A 45 8.21 -16.97 -10.64
N GLY A 46 7.66 -15.93 -10.01
CA GLY A 46 6.78 -14.95 -10.64
C GLY A 46 5.39 -15.48 -11.01
N ILE A 47 5.02 -16.68 -10.55
CA ILE A 47 3.71 -17.28 -10.83
C ILE A 47 2.63 -16.58 -10.00
N ILE A 48 2.90 -16.36 -8.71
CA ILE A 48 2.09 -15.51 -7.85
C ILE A 48 2.75 -14.13 -7.83
N SER A 49 2.10 -13.16 -8.47
CA SER A 49 2.56 -11.77 -8.54
C SER A 49 1.49 -10.77 -8.12
N GLN A 50 0.28 -11.27 -7.83
CA GLN A 50 -0.90 -10.47 -7.53
C GLN A 50 -1.48 -10.86 -6.19
N VAL A 51 -2.17 -9.89 -5.60
CA VAL A 51 -2.81 -10.01 -4.30
C VAL A 51 -4.23 -9.49 -4.40
N SER A 52 -5.11 -9.95 -3.52
CA SER A 52 -6.44 -9.40 -3.37
C SER A 52 -6.73 -9.18 -1.90
N MET A 53 -7.44 -8.11 -1.60
CA MET A 53 -7.89 -7.87 -0.24
C MET A 53 -8.98 -8.88 0.12
N GLU A 54 -8.80 -9.52 1.26
CA GLU A 54 -9.84 -10.33 1.89
C GLU A 54 -10.67 -9.41 2.77
N CYS A 55 -11.99 -9.58 2.72
CA CYS A 55 -12.91 -8.78 3.51
C CYS A 55 -14.12 -9.57 3.96
N ASP A 56 -14.65 -9.16 5.10
CA ASP A 56 -16.01 -9.41 5.50
C ASP A 56 -16.88 -8.21 5.07
N TYR A 57 -18.17 -8.46 4.89
CA TYR A 57 -19.14 -7.45 4.52
C TYR A 57 -20.47 -7.72 5.21
N GLN A 58 -21.25 -6.67 5.45
CA GLN A 58 -22.55 -6.78 6.13
C GLN A 58 -23.65 -7.22 5.17
N GLU A 59 -23.64 -6.65 3.97
CA GLU A 59 -24.56 -6.99 2.90
C GLU A 59 -23.91 -6.72 1.54
N GLY A 60 -24.39 -7.40 0.51
CA GLY A 60 -24.00 -7.15 -0.87
C GLY A 60 -25.21 -6.80 -1.73
N GLU A 61 -24.95 -6.18 -2.87
CA GLU A 61 -25.95 -5.74 -3.83
C GLU A 61 -25.56 -6.21 -5.25
N CYS A 62 -26.52 -6.68 -6.02
CA CYS A 62 -26.28 -7.07 -7.42
C CYS A 62 -26.17 -5.82 -8.32
N SER A 63 -25.10 -5.72 -9.12
CA SER A 63 -24.90 -4.60 -10.06
C SER A 63 -25.99 -4.45 -11.14
N VAL A 64 -26.74 -5.51 -11.45
CA VAL A 64 -27.75 -5.52 -12.53
C VAL A 64 -29.15 -5.19 -12.02
N CYS A 65 -29.57 -5.82 -10.92
CA CYS A 65 -30.94 -5.71 -10.42
C CYS A 65 -31.07 -5.08 -9.04
N HIS A 66 -29.96 -4.62 -8.46
CA HIS A 66 -29.89 -3.92 -7.17
C HIS A 66 -30.50 -4.67 -5.99
N LYS A 67 -30.71 -5.99 -6.13
CA LYS A 67 -31.21 -6.83 -5.05
C LYS A 67 -30.10 -6.98 -4.00
N ARG A 68 -30.42 -6.64 -2.75
CA ARG A 68 -29.55 -6.85 -1.59
C ARG A 68 -29.58 -8.30 -1.11
N PHE A 69 -28.46 -8.78 -0.59
CA PHE A 69 -28.28 -10.13 -0.05
C PHE A 69 -27.32 -10.08 1.15
N GLN A 70 -27.54 -10.94 2.13
CA GLN A 70 -26.61 -11.07 3.28
C GLN A 70 -25.63 -12.24 3.09
N ASN A 71 -26.02 -13.24 2.30
CA ASN A 71 -25.20 -14.42 2.06
C ASN A 71 -25.36 -14.89 0.60
N LYS A 72 -24.49 -15.82 0.19
CA LYS A 72 -24.46 -16.33 -1.19
C LYS A 72 -25.71 -17.14 -1.57
N ALA A 73 -26.46 -17.65 -0.59
CA ALA A 73 -27.69 -18.39 -0.87
C ALA A 73 -28.77 -17.46 -1.43
N ASP A 74 -28.80 -16.20 -1.00
CA ASP A 74 -29.78 -15.18 -1.39
C ASP A 74 -29.52 -14.54 -2.75
N TYR A 75 -28.41 -14.90 -3.40
CA TYR A 75 -28.03 -14.41 -4.72
C TYR A 75 -29.19 -14.53 -5.72
N CYS A 76 -29.42 -13.46 -6.47
CA CYS A 76 -30.31 -13.47 -7.61
C CYS A 76 -29.75 -14.34 -8.75
N THR A 77 -30.56 -14.57 -9.78
CA THR A 77 -30.16 -15.34 -10.97
C THR A 77 -28.98 -14.71 -11.71
N HIS A 78 -28.86 -13.37 -11.71
CA HIS A 78 -27.73 -12.66 -12.31
C HIS A 78 -26.41 -13.08 -11.64
N LEU A 79 -26.30 -12.90 -10.33
CA LEU A 79 -25.08 -13.25 -9.59
C LEU A 79 -24.79 -14.76 -9.61
N ARG A 80 -25.81 -15.62 -9.51
CA ARG A 80 -25.61 -17.08 -9.54
C ARG A 80 -25.04 -17.60 -10.85
N LYS A 81 -25.46 -17.03 -11.99
CA LYS A 81 -25.11 -17.57 -13.32
C LYS A 81 -24.05 -16.76 -14.05
N PHE A 82 -23.94 -15.47 -13.78
CA PHE A 82 -23.17 -14.53 -14.60
C PHE A 82 -22.13 -13.73 -13.83
N LYS A 83 -21.94 -13.93 -12.51
CA LYS A 83 -20.91 -13.21 -11.74
C LYS A 83 -19.53 -13.32 -12.41
N GLY A 84 -18.88 -12.17 -12.62
CA GLY A 84 -17.60 -12.05 -13.33
C GLY A 84 -17.70 -12.12 -14.85
N ARG A 85 -18.92 -12.01 -15.41
CA ARG A 85 -19.20 -11.98 -16.86
C ARG A 85 -20.21 -10.88 -17.18
N ASP A 86 -20.49 -10.69 -18.46
CA ASP A 86 -21.50 -9.75 -18.92
C ASP A 86 -22.88 -10.40 -19.04
N PHE A 87 -23.92 -9.63 -18.68
CA PHE A 87 -25.31 -9.95 -18.92
C PHE A 87 -25.96 -8.74 -19.60
N ASN A 88 -26.47 -8.93 -20.83
CA ASN A 88 -27.02 -7.86 -21.66
C ASN A 88 -26.07 -6.65 -21.84
N GLY A 89 -24.77 -6.90 -21.96
CA GLY A 89 -23.75 -5.87 -22.11
C GLY A 89 -23.40 -5.12 -20.82
N GLN A 90 -23.95 -5.54 -19.67
CA GLN A 90 -23.59 -5.01 -18.35
C GLN A 90 -22.74 -6.03 -17.57
N PRO A 91 -21.61 -5.61 -16.98
CA PRO A 91 -20.81 -6.49 -16.15
C PRO A 91 -21.55 -6.84 -14.85
N VAL A 92 -21.58 -8.14 -14.52
CA VAL A 92 -22.27 -8.67 -13.35
C VAL A 92 -21.28 -8.87 -12.20
N PHE A 93 -21.42 -8.07 -11.16
CA PHE A 93 -20.58 -8.13 -9.97
C PHE A 93 -21.41 -7.80 -8.71
N GLU A 94 -20.79 -8.05 -7.56
CA GLU A 94 -21.33 -7.67 -6.26
C GLU A 94 -20.77 -6.33 -5.84
N ILE A 95 -21.65 -5.47 -5.34
CA ILE A 95 -21.30 -4.24 -4.65
C ILE A 95 -21.41 -4.55 -3.16
N LEU A 96 -20.30 -4.56 -2.45
CA LEU A 96 -20.26 -4.91 -1.03
C LEU A 96 -20.39 -3.66 -0.17
N HIS A 97 -21.24 -3.74 0.86
CA HIS A 97 -21.51 -2.65 1.81
C HIS A 97 -21.07 -3.05 3.22
N GLY A 98 -20.61 -2.06 4.00
CA GLY A 98 -20.09 -2.31 5.36
C GLY A 98 -18.84 -3.20 5.37
N VAL A 99 -17.95 -2.99 4.39
CA VAL A 99 -16.75 -3.81 4.18
C VAL A 99 -15.76 -3.61 5.32
N THR A 100 -15.29 -4.71 5.89
CA THR A 100 -14.18 -4.75 6.85
C THR A 100 -13.08 -5.63 6.28
N PHE A 101 -11.89 -5.07 6.08
CA PHE A 101 -10.76 -5.83 5.56
C PHE A 101 -10.18 -6.74 6.63
N THR A 102 -10.02 -8.02 6.29
CA THR A 102 -9.63 -9.08 7.23
C THR A 102 -8.27 -9.67 6.90
N GLY A 103 -7.77 -9.47 5.69
CA GLY A 103 -6.49 -10.00 5.26
C GLY A 103 -6.16 -9.72 3.81
N LEU A 104 -5.18 -10.44 3.31
CA LEU A 104 -4.68 -10.32 1.95
C LEU A 104 -4.42 -11.73 1.39
N GLY A 105 -5.14 -12.05 0.32
CA GLY A 105 -5.05 -13.31 -0.38
C GLY A 105 -4.00 -13.26 -1.49
N LEU A 106 -3.17 -14.28 -1.58
CA LEU A 106 -2.23 -14.48 -2.69
C LEU A 106 -2.95 -15.13 -3.86
N LEU A 107 -2.88 -14.52 -5.04
CA LEU A 107 -3.59 -15.00 -6.22
C LEU A 107 -2.64 -15.52 -7.30
N ASP A 108 -2.96 -16.70 -7.84
CA ASP A 108 -2.36 -17.29 -9.04
C ASP A 108 -3.10 -16.88 -10.33
N ARG A 109 -4.24 -16.18 -10.18
CA ARG A 109 -5.12 -15.70 -11.24
C ARG A 109 -5.34 -14.21 -11.11
N LYS A 110 -5.97 -13.63 -12.13
CA LYS A 110 -6.32 -12.21 -12.17
C LYS A 110 -7.20 -11.84 -10.97
N GLY A 111 -6.71 -10.88 -10.17
CA GLY A 111 -7.45 -10.29 -9.07
C GLY A 111 -8.57 -9.33 -9.51
N ALA A 112 -9.35 -8.87 -8.54
CA ALA A 112 -10.40 -7.87 -8.78
C ALA A 112 -9.81 -6.49 -9.12
N ASP A 113 -8.66 -6.17 -8.54
CA ASP A 113 -7.88 -4.97 -8.85
C ASP A 113 -6.59 -5.38 -9.62
N GLU A 114 -6.41 -4.82 -10.81
CA GLU A 114 -5.24 -5.10 -11.67
C GLU A 114 -3.95 -4.40 -11.19
N ASN A 115 -4.09 -3.41 -10.30
CA ASN A 115 -2.99 -2.66 -9.72
C ASN A 115 -2.50 -3.26 -8.39
N ALA A 116 -3.28 -4.18 -7.79
CA ALA A 116 -2.91 -4.90 -6.57
C ALA A 116 -1.79 -5.91 -6.86
N ARG A 117 -0.54 -5.53 -6.56
CA ARG A 117 0.67 -6.25 -6.97
C ARG A 117 1.67 -6.41 -5.83
N ILE A 118 2.44 -7.49 -5.91
CA ILE A 118 3.59 -7.71 -5.04
C ILE A 118 4.77 -6.92 -5.59
N LEU A 119 5.15 -5.84 -4.91
CA LEU A 119 6.23 -4.95 -5.34
C LEU A 119 7.62 -5.56 -5.11
N GLN A 120 7.80 -6.19 -3.95
CA GLN A 120 9.06 -6.79 -3.56
C GLN A 120 8.82 -8.06 -2.75
N VAL A 121 9.64 -9.07 -3.00
CA VAL A 121 9.74 -10.26 -2.15
C VAL A 121 11.11 -10.21 -1.51
N ALA A 122 11.18 -10.19 -0.18
CA ALA A 122 12.45 -10.19 0.52
C ALA A 122 13.31 -11.36 0.03
N SER A 123 14.51 -11.06 -0.49
CA SER A 123 15.54 -12.08 -0.65
C SER A 123 16.24 -12.19 0.70
N LEU A 124 16.36 -13.41 1.22
CA LEU A 124 17.42 -13.68 2.17
C LEU A 124 18.72 -13.32 1.46
N GLN A 125 19.32 -12.19 1.84
CA GLN A 125 20.75 -12.00 1.64
C GLN A 125 21.39 -13.14 2.43
N SER A 126 21.82 -14.16 1.71
CA SER A 126 22.82 -15.07 2.22
C SER A 126 23.99 -14.19 2.65
N GLN A 127 24.14 -14.02 3.96
CA GLN A 127 25.40 -13.57 4.55
C GLN A 127 26.51 -14.35 3.84
N PRO A 128 27.51 -13.68 3.23
CA PRO A 128 28.66 -14.40 2.75
C PRO A 128 29.26 -15.10 3.96
N ASP A 129 29.28 -16.42 3.91
CA ASP A 129 29.91 -17.28 4.89
C ASP A 129 31.40 -16.87 4.94
N GLN A 130 31.74 -15.96 5.85
CA GLN A 130 33.11 -15.61 6.19
C GLN A 130 33.69 -16.77 7.00
N SER A 131 33.96 -17.87 6.32
CA SER A 131 34.73 -18.97 6.89
C SER A 131 35.47 -19.76 5.80
N GLN A 132 36.43 -19.11 5.13
CA GLN A 132 37.61 -19.82 4.66
C GLN A 132 38.88 -19.06 5.09
N PRO A 133 39.78 -19.69 5.86
CA PRO A 133 41.04 -19.08 6.23
C PRO A 133 41.98 -19.06 5.03
N GLU A 134 42.63 -17.91 4.86
CA GLU A 134 43.75 -17.72 3.95
C GLU A 134 44.87 -18.70 4.31
N GLY A 135 45.20 -19.58 3.37
CA GLY A 135 46.37 -20.44 3.43
C GLY A 135 47.52 -19.81 2.66
N ASP A 136 48.27 -18.94 3.33
CA ASP A 136 49.63 -18.56 2.96
C ASP A 136 50.57 -19.75 3.22
N SER A 137 51.37 -20.13 2.24
CA SER A 137 52.57 -20.93 2.50
C SER A 137 53.65 -20.57 1.47
N THR A 138 54.42 -19.56 1.86
CA THR A 138 55.69 -19.18 1.25
C THR A 138 56.85 -19.96 1.93
N MET A 139 57.87 -20.30 1.14
CA MET A 139 59.22 -20.81 1.53
C MET A 139 59.31 -22.32 1.91
N GLU A 140 60.38 -23.09 1.63
CA GLU A 140 61.79 -22.80 1.36
C GLU A 140 62.54 -24.02 0.75
N ASP A 141 63.75 -23.79 0.28
CA ASP A 141 64.66 -24.59 -0.56
C ASP A 141 65.64 -25.52 0.22
N LYS A 142 66.27 -26.49 -0.50
CA LYS A 142 67.48 -27.31 -0.17
C LYS A 142 67.33 -28.48 0.84
N THR A 143 67.92 -29.68 0.70
CA THR A 143 69.14 -30.15 -0.01
C THR A 143 69.20 -31.71 -0.07
N LYS A 144 69.49 -32.29 -1.27
CA LYS A 144 70.40 -33.42 -1.71
C LYS A 144 70.79 -34.62 -0.78
N PRO A 145 71.35 -35.78 -1.29
CA PRO A 145 71.94 -36.06 -2.62
C PRO A 145 71.74 -37.48 -3.28
N THR A 146 72.18 -37.57 -4.56
CA THR A 146 72.85 -38.70 -5.30
C THR A 146 72.06 -39.98 -5.65
N ASP A 147 72.03 -40.51 -6.88
CA ASP A 147 73.09 -40.69 -7.88
C ASP A 147 72.63 -40.50 -9.35
N ASP A 148 73.53 -39.93 -10.16
CA ASP A 148 73.58 -39.88 -11.64
C ASP A 148 74.30 -41.16 -12.17
N PRO A 149 74.27 -41.55 -13.48
CA PRO A 149 74.31 -40.65 -14.64
C PRO A 149 73.51 -41.07 -15.90
N ALA A 150 73.17 -40.10 -16.74
CA ALA A 150 73.81 -39.93 -18.07
C ALA A 150 72.94 -39.09 -19.05
N VAL A 151 73.64 -38.12 -19.64
CA VAL A 151 73.48 -37.42 -20.92
C VAL A 151 72.39 -36.35 -21.08
N GLU A 152 72.90 -35.11 -21.07
CA GLU A 152 72.25 -33.87 -21.46
C GLU A 152 71.74 -33.82 -22.91
N ALA A 153 70.61 -33.14 -23.08
CA ALA A 153 70.41 -31.96 -23.94
C ALA A 153 69.11 -32.01 -24.79
N ALA A 154 68.02 -31.45 -24.28
CA ALA A 154 67.08 -30.65 -25.09
C ALA A 154 66.06 -29.89 -24.20
N LYS A 155 66.15 -28.56 -24.26
CA LYS A 155 65.17 -27.57 -23.78
C LYS A 155 63.71 -28.00 -24.01
N LYS A 156 62.85 -27.83 -22.99
CA LYS A 156 61.46 -27.38 -23.17
C LYS A 156 60.94 -26.73 -21.87
N LYS A 157 60.62 -25.42 -21.96
CA LYS A 157 59.86 -24.65 -20.96
C LYS A 157 58.49 -25.31 -20.70
N PRO A 158 57.88 -25.17 -19.50
CA PRO A 158 56.47 -25.45 -19.32
C PRO A 158 55.64 -24.36 -20.03
N ALA A 159 54.63 -24.81 -20.78
CA ALA A 159 53.75 -23.98 -21.58
C ALA A 159 52.79 -23.18 -20.70
N GLN A 160 52.79 -21.88 -20.94
CA GLN A 160 51.75 -20.93 -20.56
C GLN A 160 50.50 -21.26 -21.40
N GLN A 161 49.37 -21.57 -20.77
CA GLN A 161 48.10 -21.64 -21.49
C GLN A 161 47.70 -20.22 -21.89
N GLU A 162 48.08 -19.82 -23.09
CA GLU A 162 47.52 -18.64 -23.77
C GLU A 162 46.07 -18.98 -24.17
N GLY A 163 45.11 -18.23 -23.64
CA GLY A 163 43.72 -18.29 -24.09
C GLY A 163 43.61 -17.87 -25.56
N ASP A 164 42.74 -18.54 -26.31
CA ASP A 164 42.52 -18.31 -27.75
C ASP A 164 42.27 -16.80 -28.04
N PRO A 165 43.15 -16.13 -28.82
CA PRO A 165 43.11 -14.68 -29.02
C PRO A 165 41.81 -14.19 -29.68
N ALA A 166 41.13 -15.06 -30.45
CA ALA A 166 39.83 -14.74 -31.03
C ALA A 166 38.77 -14.50 -29.96
N ARG A 167 38.74 -15.36 -28.93
CA ARG A 167 37.80 -15.29 -27.80
C ARG A 167 38.03 -14.05 -26.94
N VAL A 168 39.28 -13.64 -26.75
CA VAL A 168 39.61 -12.40 -26.03
C VAL A 168 39.07 -11.17 -26.77
N SER A 169 39.25 -11.12 -28.11
CA SER A 169 38.75 -9.99 -28.91
C SER A 169 37.22 -9.89 -28.89
N ASP A 170 36.52 -11.02 -28.88
CA ASP A 170 35.06 -11.05 -28.85
C ASP A 170 34.51 -10.65 -27.48
N LEU A 171 35.14 -11.11 -26.39
CA LEU A 171 34.83 -10.67 -25.02
C LEU A 171 35.11 -9.18 -24.80
N GLU A 172 36.12 -8.60 -25.45
CA GLU A 172 36.37 -7.16 -25.40
C GLU A 172 35.33 -6.35 -26.15
N LYS A 173 34.82 -6.84 -27.28
CA LYS A 173 33.72 -6.19 -28.02
C LYS A 173 32.43 -6.25 -27.21
N GLU A 174 32.12 -7.41 -26.63
CA GLU A 174 30.95 -7.59 -25.78
C GLU A 174 31.02 -6.69 -24.54
N ASN A 175 32.17 -6.60 -23.86
CA ASN A 175 32.36 -5.66 -22.76
C ASN A 175 32.14 -4.21 -23.15
N ARG A 176 32.60 -3.80 -24.35
CA ARG A 176 32.35 -2.43 -24.86
C ARG A 176 30.87 -2.20 -25.11
N GLN A 177 30.17 -3.17 -25.70
CA GLN A 177 28.73 -3.10 -25.95
C GLN A 177 27.93 -3.04 -24.64
N LEU A 178 28.26 -3.89 -23.67
CA LEU A 178 27.61 -3.89 -22.35
C LEU A 178 27.83 -2.57 -21.62
N LYS A 179 29.05 -2.01 -21.66
CA LYS A 179 29.32 -0.68 -21.09
C LYS A 179 28.49 0.43 -21.76
N ALA A 180 28.31 0.36 -23.07
CA ALA A 180 27.45 1.32 -23.79
C ALA A 180 25.97 1.18 -23.37
N GLN A 181 25.45 -0.05 -23.28
CA GLN A 181 24.09 -0.30 -22.83
C GLN A 181 23.85 0.13 -21.39
N VAL A 182 24.82 -0.11 -20.49
CA VAL A 182 24.73 0.35 -19.10
C VAL A 182 24.67 1.88 -19.03
N ALA A 183 25.49 2.58 -19.81
CA ALA A 183 25.46 4.04 -19.88
C ALA A 183 24.12 4.58 -20.42
N GLU A 184 23.56 3.94 -21.45
CA GLU A 184 22.26 4.30 -22.01
C GLU A 184 21.12 4.07 -21.00
N LEU A 185 21.12 2.91 -20.33
CA LEU A 185 20.12 2.60 -19.31
C LEU A 185 20.23 3.54 -18.11
N GLN A 186 21.44 3.89 -17.66
CA GLN A 186 21.64 4.88 -16.60
C GLN A 186 21.04 6.24 -16.98
N LYS A 187 21.24 6.68 -18.22
CA LYS A 187 20.63 7.92 -18.71
C LYS A 187 19.10 7.84 -18.72
N ARG A 188 18.55 6.72 -19.18
CA ARG A 188 17.10 6.51 -19.23
C ARG A 188 16.46 6.47 -17.84
N VAL A 189 17.15 5.87 -16.85
CA VAL A 189 16.70 5.89 -15.45
C VAL A 189 16.66 7.32 -14.93
N GLN A 190 17.71 8.12 -15.15
CA GLN A 190 17.73 9.52 -14.73
C GLN A 190 16.62 10.35 -15.39
N GLU A 191 16.34 10.12 -16.68
CA GLU A 191 15.24 10.78 -17.40
C GLU A 191 13.87 10.42 -16.80
N LEU A 192 13.62 9.14 -16.51
CA LEU A 192 12.38 8.67 -15.88
C LEU A 192 12.21 9.17 -14.45
N GLU A 193 13.29 9.20 -13.66
CA GLU A 193 13.27 9.75 -12.30
C GLU A 193 12.96 11.25 -12.31
N ALA A 194 13.56 12.01 -13.25
CA ALA A 194 13.26 13.43 -13.43
C ALA A 194 11.81 13.67 -13.88
N GLU A 195 11.29 12.83 -14.79
CA GLU A 195 9.90 12.89 -15.24
C GLU A 195 8.92 12.58 -14.10
N GLN A 196 9.17 11.53 -13.32
CA GLN A 196 8.38 11.19 -12.14
C GLN A 196 8.39 12.31 -11.11
N LYS A 197 9.57 12.90 -10.83
CA LYS A 197 9.67 14.05 -9.92
C LYS A 197 8.88 15.25 -10.44
N ALA A 198 9.01 15.60 -11.73
CA ALA A 198 8.27 16.70 -12.33
C ALA A 198 6.75 16.45 -12.34
N ALA A 199 6.30 15.21 -12.53
CA ALA A 199 4.89 14.84 -12.42
C ALA A 199 4.37 14.99 -10.98
N ALA A 200 5.14 14.52 -9.98
CA ALA A 200 4.80 14.67 -8.57
C ALA A 200 4.72 16.14 -8.14
N CYS A 201 5.69 16.98 -8.53
CA CYS A 201 5.69 18.42 -8.27
C CYS A 201 4.47 19.11 -8.89
N ARG A 202 4.12 18.78 -10.15
CA ARG A 202 2.92 19.29 -10.82
C ARG A 202 1.63 18.88 -10.12
N SER A 203 1.52 17.63 -9.69
CA SER A 203 0.35 17.14 -8.94
C SER A 203 0.20 17.88 -7.60
N ARG A 204 1.29 18.02 -6.84
CA ARG A 204 1.31 18.76 -5.57
C ARG A 204 0.91 20.23 -5.77
N ALA A 205 1.45 20.89 -6.79
CA ALA A 205 1.05 22.25 -7.18
C ALA A 205 -0.45 22.37 -7.48
N LYS A 206 -1.01 21.44 -8.27
CA LYS A 206 -2.43 21.40 -8.60
C LYS A 206 -3.31 21.22 -7.35
N LYS A 207 -2.89 20.38 -6.40
CA LYS A 207 -3.59 20.18 -5.12
C LYS A 207 -3.61 21.46 -4.28
N LEU A 208 -2.47 22.15 -4.19
CA LEU A 208 -2.38 23.43 -3.48
C LEU A 208 -3.34 24.46 -4.10
N LEU A 209 -3.31 24.63 -5.43
CA LEU A 209 -4.21 25.57 -6.11
C LEU A 209 -5.68 25.27 -5.86
N THR A 210 -6.07 24.00 -5.98
CA THR A 210 -7.45 23.57 -5.70
C THR A 210 -7.86 23.86 -4.26
N ARG A 211 -6.93 23.74 -3.30
CA ARG A 211 -7.17 24.10 -1.89
C ARG A 211 -7.34 25.60 -1.71
N LEU A 212 -6.52 26.41 -2.37
CA LEU A 212 -6.60 27.88 -2.33
C LEU A 212 -7.92 28.39 -2.94
N GLU A 213 -8.36 27.80 -4.04
CA GLU A 213 -9.65 28.12 -4.66
C GLU A 213 -10.82 27.86 -3.73
N LYS A 214 -10.80 26.73 -3.01
CA LYS A 214 -11.79 26.42 -1.96
C LYS A 214 -11.75 27.40 -0.78
N GLN A 215 -10.62 28.08 -0.55
CA GLN A 215 -10.46 29.09 0.49
C GLN A 215 -10.82 30.51 0.01
N GLY A 216 -11.26 30.65 -1.25
CA GLY A 216 -11.74 31.91 -1.84
C GLY A 216 -10.75 32.60 -2.78
N LEU A 217 -9.62 31.97 -3.13
CA LEU A 217 -8.68 32.52 -4.12
C LEU A 217 -9.19 32.24 -5.53
N SER A 218 -9.56 33.27 -6.29
CA SER A 218 -9.97 33.14 -7.69
C SER A 218 -8.88 33.63 -8.64
N PHE A 219 -8.60 32.87 -9.69
CA PHE A 219 -7.78 33.32 -10.81
C PHE A 219 -8.60 34.18 -11.78
N ALA A 220 -7.98 35.15 -12.45
CA ALA A 220 -8.68 36.01 -13.40
C ALA A 220 -8.99 35.29 -14.72
N SER A 221 -8.16 34.32 -15.11
CA SER A 221 -8.42 33.40 -16.22
C SER A 221 -7.81 32.02 -15.99
N ASP A 222 -8.14 31.06 -16.85
CA ASP A 222 -7.55 29.73 -16.83
C ASP A 222 -6.05 29.77 -17.20
N GLU A 223 -5.64 30.71 -18.05
CA GLU A 223 -4.22 30.92 -18.38
C GLU A 223 -3.41 31.38 -17.16
N ASP A 224 -3.96 32.27 -16.33
CA ASP A 224 -3.31 32.71 -15.09
C ASP A 224 -3.19 31.56 -14.08
N ARG A 225 -4.22 30.71 -14.01
CA ARG A 225 -4.20 29.50 -13.19
C ARG A 225 -3.11 28.53 -13.65
N GLU A 226 -2.98 28.31 -14.95
CA GLU A 226 -1.97 27.43 -15.52
C GLU A 226 -0.55 27.99 -15.34
N ALA A 227 -0.38 29.30 -15.50
CA ALA A 227 0.89 29.98 -15.25
C ALA A 227 1.34 29.82 -13.77
N GLU A 228 0.41 29.96 -12.82
CA GLU A 228 0.71 29.75 -11.40
C GLU A 228 1.00 28.27 -11.10
N LEU A 229 0.28 27.34 -11.74
CA LEU A 229 0.56 25.90 -11.63
C LEU A 229 1.98 25.59 -12.09
N LYS A 230 2.39 26.12 -13.23
CA LYS A 230 3.74 25.94 -13.79
C LYS A 230 4.79 26.53 -12.85
N ARG A 231 4.58 27.76 -12.36
CA ARG A 231 5.47 28.41 -11.40
C ARG A 231 5.67 27.57 -10.16
N LEU A 232 4.57 27.05 -9.58
CA LEU A 232 4.60 26.21 -8.39
C LEU A 232 5.27 24.85 -8.66
N ALA A 233 5.06 24.26 -9.82
CA ALA A 233 5.65 22.97 -10.19
C ALA A 233 7.17 23.04 -10.43
N GLU A 234 7.70 24.21 -10.78
CA GLU A 234 9.14 24.46 -10.99
C GLU A 234 9.89 24.81 -9.70
N LEU A 235 9.18 25.00 -8.57
CA LEU A 235 9.82 25.25 -7.27
C LEU A 235 10.54 24.00 -6.74
N SER A 236 11.61 24.24 -5.98
CA SER A 236 12.22 23.18 -5.18
C SER A 236 11.28 22.71 -4.07
N ASP A 237 11.48 21.49 -3.57
CA ASP A 237 10.64 20.91 -2.52
C ASP A 237 10.59 21.77 -1.25
N GLU A 238 11.70 22.42 -0.91
CA GLU A 238 11.82 23.34 0.23
C GLU A 238 11.09 24.66 -0.02
N ALA A 239 11.25 25.24 -1.21
CA ALA A 239 10.56 26.48 -1.57
C ALA A 239 9.04 26.25 -1.63
N PHE A 240 8.60 25.10 -2.13
CA PHE A 240 7.19 24.71 -2.16
C PHE A 240 6.63 24.49 -0.75
N ALA A 241 7.39 23.83 0.13
CA ALA A 241 6.95 23.66 1.52
C ALA A 241 6.81 25.03 2.23
N ALA A 242 7.69 25.98 1.94
CA ALA A 242 7.60 27.34 2.46
C ALA A 242 6.36 28.08 1.91
N THR A 243 6.02 27.92 0.63
CA THR A 243 4.80 28.51 0.07
C THR A 243 3.54 27.90 0.67
N GLU A 244 3.47 26.57 0.81
CA GLU A 244 2.35 25.91 1.51
C GLU A 244 2.16 26.45 2.93
N ALA A 245 3.25 26.52 3.71
CA ALA A 245 3.20 27.02 5.07
C ALA A 245 2.83 28.51 5.14
N ALA A 246 3.17 29.32 4.13
CA ALA A 246 2.73 30.71 4.05
C ALA A 246 1.22 30.81 3.80
N TYR A 247 0.70 29.98 2.89
CA TYR A 247 -0.72 29.95 2.58
C TYR A 247 -1.58 29.42 3.74
N GLU A 248 -1.08 28.47 4.52
CA GLU A 248 -1.80 27.97 5.71
C GLU A 248 -1.93 29.03 6.82
N ARG A 249 -1.00 29.99 6.88
CA ARG A 249 -1.04 31.10 7.84
C ARG A 249 -2.00 32.22 7.43
N LEU A 250 -2.47 32.25 6.17
CA LEU A 250 -3.43 33.25 5.74
C LEU A 250 -4.81 32.94 6.37
N PRO A 251 -5.46 33.95 6.98
CA PRO A 251 -6.78 33.76 7.56
C PRO A 251 -7.78 33.41 6.45
N LYS A 252 -8.54 32.33 6.65
CA LYS A 252 -9.62 31.91 5.73
C LYS A 252 -10.56 33.09 5.51
N SER A 253 -10.72 33.49 4.25
CA SER A 253 -11.69 34.54 3.91
C SER A 253 -13.10 33.99 4.14
N ALA A 254 -13.73 34.40 5.24
CA ALA A 254 -15.11 34.06 5.55
C ALA A 254 -16.04 35.09 4.90
N LYS A 255 -16.48 34.88 3.66
CA LYS A 255 -17.67 35.51 3.05
C LYS A 255 -18.23 34.54 1.98
N ALA A 256 -19.53 34.26 1.83
CA ALA A 256 -20.69 35.12 2.05
C ALA A 256 -21.98 34.29 2.33
N ASP A 257 -22.55 34.46 3.52
CA ASP A 257 -24.01 34.39 3.69
C ASP A 257 -24.51 35.84 3.72
N LYS A 258 -24.96 36.35 2.58
CA LYS A 258 -25.79 37.55 2.51
C LYS A 258 -27.24 37.08 2.44
N ASP A 259 -27.88 37.00 3.61
CA ASP A 259 -29.30 37.32 3.78
C ASP A 259 -29.55 37.50 5.28
N LYS A 260 -29.46 38.75 5.73
CA LYS A 260 -30.22 39.23 6.89
C LYS A 260 -30.27 40.75 6.87
N GLU A 261 -31.48 41.24 6.64
CA GLU A 261 -31.90 42.63 6.75
C GLU A 261 -31.48 43.30 8.07
N GLU A 262 -31.37 44.61 7.97
CA GLU A 262 -30.98 45.54 9.01
C GLU A 262 -32.01 45.67 10.16
N LYS A 263 -31.49 45.61 11.40
CA LYS A 263 -31.76 46.49 12.57
C LYS A 263 -33.18 46.60 13.20
N PRO A 264 -33.31 47.13 14.44
CA PRO A 264 -32.32 47.36 15.51
C PRO A 264 -32.75 46.85 16.90
N ALA A 265 -31.84 47.05 17.85
CA ALA A 265 -31.91 46.77 19.28
C ALA A 265 -33.06 47.46 20.03
N ASP A 266 -33.54 46.79 21.09
CA ASP A 266 -33.81 47.46 22.36
C ASP A 266 -33.62 46.49 23.54
N SER A 267 -33.60 47.09 24.73
CA SER A 267 -32.89 46.73 25.93
C SER A 267 -33.78 46.14 27.03
N ASP A 268 -33.10 45.53 28.00
CA ASP A 268 -33.41 45.56 29.44
C ASP A 268 -34.27 44.46 30.10
N GLN A 269 -34.01 44.37 31.40
CA GLN A 269 -34.09 43.26 32.36
C GLN A 269 -35.47 42.75 32.79
N GLY A 270 -35.48 41.48 33.22
CA GLY A 270 -36.00 41.10 34.55
C GLY A 270 -37.39 40.46 34.64
N GLY A 271 -37.48 39.31 35.33
CA GLY A 271 -38.72 38.82 35.94
C GLY A 271 -39.00 37.31 35.83
N LYS A 272 -38.81 36.58 36.95
CA LYS A 272 -39.56 35.35 37.31
C LYS A 272 -40.64 35.76 38.35
N PRO A 273 -41.64 34.95 38.77
CA PRO A 273 -42.04 33.57 38.39
C PRO A 273 -43.60 33.38 38.24
N ALA A 274 -44.01 32.09 38.17
CA ALA A 274 -45.35 31.50 38.42
C ALA A 274 -46.19 31.18 37.17
N ALA A 275 -47.05 30.16 37.09
CA ALA A 275 -47.17 28.80 37.64
C ALA A 275 -48.48 28.21 37.04
N LYS A 276 -48.49 26.92 36.67
CA LYS A 276 -49.67 26.05 36.36
C LYS A 276 -50.46 26.39 35.08
N ALA A 277 -51.14 25.48 34.39
CA ALA A 277 -51.11 24.03 34.17
C ALA A 277 -52.29 23.79 33.20
N SER A 278 -52.09 23.12 32.07
CA SER A 278 -53.19 22.44 31.36
C SER A 278 -52.61 21.32 30.48
N THR A 279 -52.69 20.12 31.05
CA THR A 279 -52.95 18.83 30.41
C THR A 279 -53.18 18.85 28.90
N GLU A 280 -52.19 18.37 28.15
CA GLU A 280 -52.37 17.34 27.12
C GLU A 280 -51.16 16.40 27.18
N ILE A 281 -51.42 15.14 27.53
CA ILE A 281 -50.43 14.07 27.58
C ILE A 281 -50.35 13.48 26.17
N PRO A 282 -49.23 13.57 25.44
CA PRO A 282 -49.02 12.72 24.28
C PRO A 282 -48.83 11.30 24.81
N LEU A 283 -49.67 10.40 24.32
CA LEU A 283 -49.62 8.97 24.59
C LEU A 283 -48.17 8.46 24.53
N ARG A 284 -47.66 8.00 25.67
CA ARG A 284 -46.40 7.27 25.76
C ARG A 284 -46.64 5.84 25.27
N SER A 285 -46.12 5.50 24.10
CA SER A 285 -45.77 4.13 23.78
C SER A 285 -44.49 3.79 24.53
N ASP A 286 -44.66 3.21 25.71
CA ASP A 286 -43.61 2.62 26.51
C ASP A 286 -43.11 1.34 25.81
N ALA A 287 -41.96 1.44 25.17
CA ALA A 287 -40.94 0.42 25.23
C ALA A 287 -39.69 1.19 25.65
N GLY A 288 -39.28 1.06 26.91
CA GLY A 288 -38.20 1.80 27.58
C GLY A 288 -36.79 1.67 26.98
N VAL A 289 -36.66 1.85 25.68
CA VAL A 289 -35.41 2.02 24.95
C VAL A 289 -35.36 3.48 24.53
N ARG A 290 -34.60 4.28 25.28
CA ARG A 290 -34.08 5.52 24.70
C ARG A 290 -33.32 5.10 23.44
N PRO A 291 -33.61 5.64 22.24
CA PRO A 291 -32.67 5.51 21.13
C PRO A 291 -31.32 5.87 21.70
N HIS A 292 -30.36 4.95 21.59
CA HIS A 292 -28.99 5.21 22.03
C HIS A 292 -28.65 6.58 21.45
N ASP A 293 -28.38 7.57 22.30
CA ASP A 293 -27.67 8.75 21.84
C ASP A 293 -26.39 8.16 21.26
N VAL A 294 -26.37 8.05 19.92
CA VAL A 294 -25.18 7.69 19.19
C VAL A 294 -24.30 8.88 19.46
N ASP A 295 -23.38 8.70 20.40
CA ASP A 295 -22.39 9.69 20.75
C ASP A 295 -21.56 9.83 19.46
N ASP A 296 -21.93 10.78 18.60
CA ASP A 296 -21.22 11.23 17.40
C ASP A 296 -19.90 11.92 17.81
N ARG A 297 -19.21 11.36 18.81
CA ARG A 297 -17.80 11.60 18.98
C ARG A 297 -17.19 11.20 17.66
N LYS A 298 -16.65 12.19 16.97
CA LYS A 298 -15.79 12.04 15.80
C LYS A 298 -14.51 11.33 16.24
N VAL A 299 -14.62 10.05 16.59
CA VAL A 299 -13.48 9.16 16.66
C VAL A 299 -12.99 9.07 15.22
N SER A 300 -11.72 9.41 15.03
CA SER A 300 -11.14 9.44 13.70
C SER A 300 -11.19 8.03 13.09
N LEU A 301 -11.12 7.94 11.75
CA LEU A 301 -11.06 6.64 11.08
C LEU A 301 -9.88 5.80 11.61
N GLU A 302 -8.78 6.46 11.99
CA GLU A 302 -7.61 5.86 12.61
C GLU A 302 -7.93 5.18 13.94
N ASP A 303 -8.69 5.85 14.82
CA ASP A 303 -9.08 5.29 16.12
C ASP A 303 -10.00 4.08 15.96
N ARG A 304 -10.93 4.13 14.99
CA ARG A 304 -11.84 3.00 14.68
C ARG A 304 -11.07 1.78 14.17
N LEU A 305 -10.03 2.01 13.36
CA LEU A 305 -9.17 0.94 12.87
C LEU A 305 -8.33 0.35 14.00
N ARG A 306 -7.67 1.20 14.81
CA ARG A 306 -6.83 0.76 15.94
C ARG A 306 -7.62 -0.04 16.96
N ASP A 307 -8.82 0.42 17.33
CA ASP A 307 -9.69 -0.28 18.27
C ASP A 307 -10.21 -1.61 17.70
N GLY A 308 -10.56 -1.64 16.40
CA GLY A 308 -10.98 -2.87 15.72
C GLY A 308 -9.89 -3.93 15.66
N PHE A 309 -8.65 -3.56 15.30
CA PHE A 309 -7.51 -4.47 15.29
C PHE A 309 -7.19 -5.00 16.69
N MET A 310 -7.24 -4.15 17.72
CA MET A 310 -6.97 -4.55 19.11
C MET A 310 -8.08 -5.44 19.70
N ALA A 311 -9.34 -5.21 19.32
CA ALA A 311 -10.46 -6.06 19.74
C ALA A 311 -10.37 -7.47 19.12
N ALA A 312 -10.03 -7.56 17.83
CA ALA A 312 -9.82 -8.85 17.16
C ALA A 312 -8.61 -9.60 17.73
N TYR A 313 -7.53 -8.89 18.06
CA TYR A 313 -6.37 -9.46 18.74
C TYR A 313 -6.72 -10.00 20.12
N ARG A 314 -7.44 -9.22 20.94
CA ARG A 314 -7.87 -9.66 22.29
C ARG A 314 -8.82 -10.86 22.25
N ASN A 315 -9.74 -10.93 21.29
CA ASN A 315 -10.59 -12.12 21.11
C ASN A 315 -9.79 -13.36 20.70
N ARG A 316 -8.67 -13.20 19.97
CA ARG A 316 -7.84 -14.35 19.55
C ARG A 316 -6.79 -14.76 20.58
N VAL A 317 -6.33 -13.84 21.42
CA VAL A 317 -5.30 -14.09 22.46
C VAL A 317 -5.93 -14.36 23.84
N GLY A 318 -7.18 -13.98 24.05
CA GLY A 318 -7.88 -14.06 25.34
C GLY A 318 -8.64 -15.36 25.64
N GLU A 319 -8.65 -16.35 24.74
CA GLU A 319 -9.31 -17.65 24.97
C GLU A 319 -8.34 -18.80 25.30
N ASP A 320 -7.10 -18.51 25.69
CA ASP A 320 -6.22 -19.49 26.34
C ASP A 320 -6.15 -19.21 27.86
N SER A 321 -7.21 -19.60 28.58
CA SER A 321 -7.14 -19.88 30.01
C SER A 321 -7.88 -21.18 30.33
N PRO A 322 -7.26 -22.10 31.10
CA PRO A 322 -7.73 -23.47 31.23
C PRO A 322 -8.79 -23.58 32.32
N GLU A 323 -10.01 -23.15 32.05
CA GLU A 323 -11.16 -23.45 32.92
C GLU A 323 -12.39 -23.83 32.09
N HIS A 324 -12.33 -24.96 31.38
CA HIS A 324 -13.53 -25.72 31.04
C HIS A 324 -13.20 -27.21 30.87
N SER A 325 -12.66 -27.80 31.94
CA SER A 325 -12.68 -29.26 32.13
C SER A 325 -13.62 -29.56 33.29
N GLN A 326 -14.90 -29.76 32.99
CA GLN A 326 -15.89 -30.57 33.72
C GLN A 326 -17.30 -30.06 33.41
N ILE A 327 -17.89 -30.51 32.30
CA ILE A 327 -19.30 -30.97 32.29
C ILE A 327 -19.39 -32.01 31.17
N ASN A 328 -19.26 -33.29 31.53
CA ASN A 328 -19.91 -34.44 30.89
C ASN A 328 -19.55 -35.67 31.72
N ALA A 329 -20.35 -35.89 32.77
CA ALA A 329 -20.56 -37.18 33.42
C ALA A 329 -22.08 -37.38 33.51
#